data_AF-A0A8D5JHR9-F1
#
_entry.id   AF-A0A8D5JHR9-F1
#
_cell.length_a   1.000
_cell.length_b   1.000
_cell.length_c   1.000
_cell.angle_alpha   90.00
_cell.angle_beta   90.00
_cell.angle_gamma   90.00
#
_symmetry.space_group_name_H-M   'P 1'
#
loop_
_entity.id
_entity.type
_entity.pdbx_description
1 polymer ?
#
loop_
_entity_poly.entity_id
_entity_poly.type
_entity_poly.pdbx_seq_one_letter_code
_entity_poly.pdbx_strand_id
1 'polypeptide(L)'
;MQGEKILLMGVNHKTTPVEIREKIALSAGYEEPLAALKKIKGCRECYLLSTCNRVELLVVVEQNADVENEIIRFLFGDTVSPEECSKYLYVYYGRDAVHHLFTVAASLDSMVVGEAQILGQLKEAYRYAAQFNCTGPLLNRFLHKAFSVAKRVRTETGVGSSAVSISYAAVQLAEKIFGNLKGKKVMLVGPGRWLNWRRNTLSGMVSDLWLSPTGHSRERLI
;
A
#
# COMPACT_ATOMS: atom_id res chain seq x y z
N MET A 1 33.69 11.55 -7.18
CA MET A 1 32.28 11.68 -6.75
C MET A 1 31.81 10.28 -6.39
N GLN A 2 31.58 10.00 -5.10
CA GLN A 2 31.06 8.69 -4.66
C GLN A 2 29.62 8.56 -5.15
N GLY A 3 29.30 7.45 -5.83
CA GLY A 3 27.97 7.23 -6.36
C GLY A 3 26.94 7.01 -5.24
N GLU A 4 25.68 7.22 -5.57
CA GLU A 4 24.54 6.87 -4.72
C GLU A 4 23.78 5.75 -5.44
N LYS A 5 23.31 4.75 -4.68
CA LYS A 5 22.50 3.65 -5.22
C LYS A 5 21.07 3.74 -4.68
N ILE A 6 20.11 3.47 -5.56
CA ILE A 6 18.68 3.36 -5.20
C ILE A 6 18.40 1.89 -4.87
N LEU A 7 17.81 1.65 -3.71
CA LEU A 7 17.42 0.34 -3.22
C LEU A 7 15.95 0.38 -2.84
N LEU A 8 15.18 -0.59 -3.30
CA LEU A 8 13.83 -0.86 -2.82
C LEU A 8 13.82 -2.25 -2.18
N MET A 9 13.40 -2.32 -0.93
CA MET A 9 13.25 -3.57 -0.19
C MET A 9 11.85 -3.63 0.38
N GLY A 10 11.17 -4.76 0.24
CA GLY A 10 9.83 -4.88 0.79
C GLY A 10 9.33 -6.30 0.87
N VAL A 11 8.12 -6.38 1.38
CA VAL A 11 7.32 -7.61 1.51
C VAL A 11 5.95 -7.38 0.88
N ASN A 12 5.26 -8.46 0.50
CA ASN A 12 3.93 -8.35 -0.08
C ASN A 12 3.10 -9.59 0.26
N HIS A 13 1.79 -9.49 0.03
CA HIS A 13 0.83 -10.56 0.26
C HIS A 13 1.04 -11.84 -0.58
N LYS A 14 1.84 -11.81 -1.65
CA LYS A 14 2.07 -12.98 -2.51
C LYS A 14 3.00 -13.99 -1.84
N THR A 15 4.00 -13.50 -1.12
CA THR A 15 5.03 -14.33 -0.49
C THR A 15 4.93 -14.35 1.03
N THR A 16 4.30 -13.36 1.66
CA THR A 16 4.32 -13.19 3.11
C THR A 16 2.93 -13.44 3.75
N PRO A 17 2.84 -14.37 4.72
CA PRO A 17 1.61 -14.63 5.49
C PRO A 17 1.07 -13.37 6.18
N VAL A 18 -0.25 -13.34 6.42
CA VAL A 18 -0.91 -12.15 7.00
C VAL A 18 -0.41 -11.84 8.42
N GLU A 19 -0.13 -12.87 9.21
CA GLU A 19 0.35 -12.78 10.59
C GLU A 19 1.70 -12.08 10.69
N ILE A 20 2.56 -12.29 9.70
CA ILE A 20 3.86 -11.60 9.58
C ILE A 20 3.63 -10.17 9.09
N ARG A 21 2.78 -9.99 8.08
CA ARG A 21 2.48 -8.66 7.52
C ARG A 21 1.83 -7.71 8.52
N GLU A 22 1.00 -8.21 9.43
CA GLU A 22 0.37 -7.40 10.48
C GLU A 22 1.39 -6.92 11.52
N LYS A 23 2.40 -7.72 11.85
CA LYS A 23 3.44 -7.34 12.82
C LYS A 23 4.38 -6.26 12.30
N ILE A 24 4.63 -6.25 10.99
CA ILE A 24 5.52 -5.27 10.33
C ILE A 24 4.77 -4.05 9.81
N ALA A 25 3.43 -4.10 9.75
CA ALA A 25 2.62 -2.98 9.30
C ALA A 25 2.69 -1.83 10.31
N LEU A 26 2.77 -0.60 9.80
CA LEU A 26 2.78 0.59 10.64
C LEU A 26 1.40 0.83 11.26
N SER A 27 1.24 0.43 12.52
CA SER A 27 0.01 0.63 13.30
C SER A 27 0.01 1.96 14.08
N ALA A 28 1.19 2.44 14.50
CA ALA A 28 1.35 3.64 15.33
C ALA A 28 1.63 4.94 14.54
N GLY A 29 1.71 4.88 13.21
CA GLY A 29 2.00 6.03 12.34
C GLY A 29 3.41 6.00 11.75
N TYR A 30 3.82 7.12 11.14
CA TYR A 30 5.05 7.20 10.33
C TYR A 30 6.25 7.83 11.05
N GLU A 31 6.04 8.57 12.15
CA GLU A 31 7.08 9.37 12.79
C GLU A 31 8.25 8.54 13.33
N GLU A 32 7.99 7.64 14.29
CA GLU A 32 9.04 6.81 14.89
C GLU A 32 9.75 5.91 13.86
N PRO A 33 9.02 5.23 12.94
CA PRO A 33 9.67 4.37 11.94
C PRO A 33 10.57 5.17 10.98
N LEU A 34 10.13 6.34 10.51
CA LEU A 34 10.95 7.20 9.66
C LEU A 34 12.17 7.76 10.40
N ALA A 35 12.01 8.12 11.68
CA ALA A 35 13.11 8.57 12.53
C ALA A 35 14.15 7.46 12.75
N ALA A 36 13.72 6.20 12.91
CA ALA A 36 14.61 5.05 13.01
C ALA A 36 15.37 4.81 11.71
N LEU A 37 14.69 4.83 10.56
CA LEU A 37 15.32 4.66 9.24
C LEU A 37 16.38 5.71 8.93
N LYS A 38 16.13 6.95 9.35
CA LYS A 38 17.08 8.07 9.17
C LYS A 38 18.38 7.89 9.97
N LYS A 39 18.37 7.06 11.01
CA LYS A 39 19.57 6.76 11.82
C LYS A 39 20.43 5.65 11.20
N ILE A 40 19.96 4.96 10.17
CA ILE A 40 20.74 3.92 9.49
C ILE A 40 21.93 4.57 8.78
N LYS A 41 23.14 4.19 9.19
CA LYS A 41 24.38 4.73 8.64
C LYS A 41 24.48 4.42 7.15
N GLY A 42 24.75 5.45 6.34
CA GLY A 42 24.84 5.33 4.88
C GLY A 42 23.50 5.40 4.15
N CYS A 43 22.37 5.51 4.87
CA CYS A 43 21.07 5.86 4.31
C CYS A 43 20.95 7.39 4.20
N ARG A 44 20.89 7.91 2.97
CA ARG A 44 20.86 9.35 2.66
C ARG A 44 19.44 9.89 2.60
N GLU A 45 18.55 9.12 1.98
CA GLU A 45 17.13 9.43 1.84
C GLU A 45 16.33 8.15 2.06
N CYS A 46 15.17 8.24 2.71
CA CYS A 46 14.27 7.12 2.92
C CYS A 46 12.79 7.50 2.72
N TYR A 47 12.04 6.54 2.21
CA TYR A 47 10.60 6.56 2.03
C TYR A 47 10.06 5.19 2.43
N LEU A 48 8.96 5.19 3.18
CA LEU A 48 8.34 3.98 3.71
C LEU A 48 6.87 3.97 3.29
N LEU A 49 6.45 2.91 2.60
CA LEU A 49 5.06 2.67 2.22
C LEU A 49 4.53 1.51 3.07
N SER A 50 3.46 1.74 3.82
CA SER A 50 2.74 0.69 4.55
C SER A 50 1.29 0.66 4.11
N THR A 51 0.84 -0.51 3.65
CA THR A 51 -0.54 -0.78 3.24
C THR A 51 -0.99 -2.12 3.84
N CYS A 52 -2.26 -2.49 3.63
CA CYS A 52 -2.75 -3.81 4.03
C CYS A 52 -2.13 -4.96 3.24
N ASN A 53 -1.44 -4.72 2.12
CA ASN A 53 -0.96 -5.76 1.18
C ASN A 53 0.56 -5.77 0.98
N ARG A 54 1.26 -4.73 1.43
CA ARG A 54 2.71 -4.56 1.28
C ARG A 54 3.25 -3.55 2.27
N VAL A 55 4.50 -3.80 2.67
CA VAL A 55 5.37 -2.83 3.35
C VAL A 55 6.64 -2.72 2.51
N GLU A 56 6.96 -1.53 2.04
CA GLU A 56 8.08 -1.27 1.13
C GLU A 56 8.90 -0.07 1.62
N LEU A 57 10.21 -0.24 1.62
CA LEU A 57 11.18 0.81 1.82
C LEU A 57 11.86 1.14 0.51
N LEU A 58 11.89 2.43 0.20
CA LEU A 58 12.69 2.97 -0.88
C LEU A 58 13.74 3.89 -0.26
N VAL A 59 15.00 3.57 -0.49
CA VAL A 59 16.13 4.29 0.11
C VAL A 59 17.17 4.68 -0.94
N VAL A 60 17.82 5.81 -0.71
CA VAL A 60 19.03 6.22 -1.40
C VAL A 60 20.17 6.01 -0.44
N VAL A 61 21.18 5.26 -0.85
CA VAL A 61 22.26 4.85 0.03
C VAL A 61 23.61 5.09 -0.62
N GLU A 62 24.61 5.32 0.21
CA GLU A 62 26.00 5.49 -0.23
C GLU A 62 26.51 4.21 -0.90
N GLN A 63 27.34 4.34 -1.94
CA GLN A 63 27.76 3.20 -2.77
C GLN A 63 28.37 2.04 -1.98
N ASN A 64 29.14 2.34 -0.92
CA ASN A 64 29.84 1.36 -0.10
C ASN A 64 29.12 1.02 1.22
N ALA A 65 27.90 1.53 1.42
CA ALA A 65 27.13 1.21 2.62
C ALA A 65 26.41 -0.13 2.46
N ASP A 66 26.57 -1.00 3.46
CA ASP A 66 25.72 -2.17 3.68
C ASP A 66 24.59 -1.77 4.64
N VAL A 67 23.47 -1.33 4.05
CA VAL A 67 22.26 -0.95 4.79
C VAL A 67 21.23 -2.07 4.83
N GLU A 68 21.41 -3.13 4.05
CA GLU A 68 20.36 -4.13 3.82
C GLU A 68 20.05 -4.88 5.12
N ASN A 69 21.10 -5.29 5.83
CA ASN A 69 20.96 -5.94 7.13
C ASN A 69 20.25 -5.06 8.18
N GLU A 70 20.48 -3.74 8.17
CA GLU A 70 19.79 -2.81 9.05
C GLU A 70 18.32 -2.63 8.66
N ILE A 71 18.01 -2.63 7.36
CA ILE A 71 16.62 -2.55 6.88
C ILE A 71 15.87 -3.84 7.20
N ILE A 72 16.51 -5.01 7.08
CA ILE A 72 15.94 -6.29 7.47
C ILE A 72 15.64 -6.29 8.97
N ARG A 73 16.61 -5.86 9.80
CA ARG A 73 16.40 -5.68 11.26
C ARG A 73 15.27 -4.71 11.56
N PHE A 74 15.17 -3.60 10.82
CA PHE A 74 14.08 -2.64 10.99
C PHE A 74 12.71 -3.25 10.65
N LEU A 75 12.63 -4.03 9.56
CA LEU A 75 11.38 -4.63 9.10
C LEU A 75 10.90 -5.75 10.02
N PHE A 76 11.80 -6.66 10.41
CA PHE A 76 11.42 -7.88 11.11
C PHE A 76 11.77 -7.87 12.60
N GLY A 77 12.75 -7.10 13.05
CA GLY A 77 13.28 -7.18 14.41
C GLY A 77 13.59 -8.64 14.78
N ASP A 78 13.07 -9.09 15.92
CA ASP A 78 13.15 -10.48 16.40
C ASP A 78 11.94 -11.34 15.99
N THR A 79 11.09 -10.83 15.09
CA THR A 79 9.83 -11.49 14.72
C THR A 79 10.03 -12.75 13.89
N VAL A 80 11.10 -12.78 13.08
CA VAL A 80 11.38 -13.81 12.08
C VAL A 80 12.89 -14.05 12.06
N SER A 81 13.33 -15.31 11.91
CA SER A 81 14.76 -15.60 11.81
C SER A 81 15.35 -15.03 10.51
N PRO A 82 16.65 -14.69 10.46
CA PRO A 82 17.30 -14.18 9.25
C PRO A 82 17.11 -15.09 8.03
N GLU A 83 17.15 -16.41 8.22
CA GLU A 83 16.99 -17.40 7.16
C GLU A 83 15.57 -17.36 6.57
N GLU A 84 14.57 -17.11 7.42
CA GLU A 84 13.18 -17.07 7.02
C GLU A 84 12.79 -15.71 6.40
N CYS A 85 13.43 -14.62 6.81
CA CYS A 85 13.24 -13.29 6.19
C CYS A 85 13.46 -13.31 4.67
N SER A 86 14.46 -14.05 4.20
CA SER A 86 14.79 -14.18 2.77
C SER A 86 13.66 -14.74 1.92
N LYS A 87 12.73 -15.53 2.51
CA LYS A 87 11.58 -16.11 1.81
C LYS A 87 10.48 -15.10 1.54
N TYR A 88 10.43 -14.02 2.34
CA TYR A 88 9.38 -13.02 2.31
C TYR A 88 9.80 -11.76 1.56
N LEU A 89 11.08 -11.43 1.62
CA LEU A 89 11.65 -10.23 1.05
C LEU A 89 11.83 -10.30 -0.46
N TYR A 90 11.56 -9.18 -1.12
CA TYR A 90 12.12 -8.88 -2.44
C TYR A 90 12.98 -7.62 -2.34
N VAL A 91 14.02 -7.60 -3.16
CA VAL A 91 14.99 -6.52 -3.21
C VAL A 91 15.19 -6.13 -4.68
N TYR A 92 15.06 -4.84 -4.97
CA TYR A 92 15.28 -4.28 -6.30
C TYR A 92 16.27 -3.12 -6.22
N TYR A 93 17.13 -3.04 -7.23
CA TYR A 93 18.17 -2.01 -7.32
C TYR A 93 17.97 -1.13 -8.55
N GLY A 94 18.27 0.17 -8.40
CA GLY A 94 18.32 1.12 -9.51
C GLY A 94 17.08 1.08 -10.40
N ARG A 95 17.23 0.62 -11.65
CA ARG A 95 16.15 0.56 -12.64
C ARG A 95 15.02 -0.37 -12.24
N ASP A 96 15.31 -1.49 -11.59
CA ASP A 96 14.28 -2.45 -11.19
C ASP A 96 13.41 -1.86 -10.06
N ALA A 97 14.03 -1.10 -9.15
CA ALA A 97 13.29 -0.35 -8.14
C ALA A 97 12.37 0.70 -8.77
N VAL A 98 12.85 1.40 -9.81
CA VAL A 98 12.04 2.36 -10.59
C VAL A 98 10.86 1.69 -11.26
N HIS A 99 11.11 0.58 -11.96
CA HIS A 99 10.08 -0.18 -12.65
C HIS A 99 9.02 -0.71 -11.67
N HIS A 100 9.46 -1.31 -10.55
CA HIS A 100 8.57 -1.81 -9.50
C HIS A 100 7.68 -0.70 -8.94
N LEU A 101 8.27 0.42 -8.52
CA LEU A 101 7.49 1.51 -7.93
C LEU A 101 6.47 2.09 -8.91
N PHE A 102 6.82 2.22 -10.20
CA PHE A 102 5.87 2.70 -11.21
C PHE A 102 4.72 1.71 -11.41
N THR A 103 5.01 0.41 -11.39
CA THR A 103 4.02 -0.67 -11.48
C THR A 103 3.07 -0.66 -10.28
N VAL A 104 3.59 -0.49 -9.06
CA VAL A 104 2.80 -0.35 -7.83
C VAL A 104 1.96 0.93 -7.85
N ALA A 105 2.57 2.08 -8.20
CA ALA A 105 1.88 3.37 -8.27
C ALA A 105 0.74 3.37 -9.30
N ALA A 106 0.93 2.70 -10.43
CA ALA A 106 -0.08 2.49 -11.46
C ALA A 106 -1.15 1.45 -11.08
N SER A 107 -1.03 0.81 -9.90
CA SER A 107 -1.92 -0.26 -9.43
C SER A 107 -1.92 -1.51 -10.33
N LEU A 108 -0.82 -1.77 -11.04
CA LEU A 108 -0.67 -2.98 -11.86
C LEU A 108 -0.21 -4.17 -11.02
N ASP A 109 0.55 -3.92 -9.95
CA ASP A 109 0.91 -4.91 -8.93
C ASP A 109 0.05 -4.69 -7.66
N SER A 110 -1.25 -4.93 -7.78
CA SER A 110 -2.21 -4.82 -6.68
C SER A 110 -3.15 -6.02 -6.71
N MET A 111 -3.62 -6.46 -5.53
CA MET A 111 -4.60 -7.56 -5.44
C MET A 111 -5.84 -7.30 -6.30
N VAL A 112 -6.22 -6.02 -6.40
CA VAL A 112 -7.14 -5.51 -7.41
C VAL A 112 -6.39 -4.57 -8.33
N VAL A 113 -6.27 -4.96 -9.59
CA VAL A 113 -5.64 -4.12 -10.62
C VAL A 113 -6.48 -2.87 -10.85
N GLY A 114 -5.84 -1.70 -10.83
CA GLY A 114 -6.51 -0.42 -11.06
C GLY A 114 -7.21 0.18 -9.84
N GLU A 115 -6.95 -0.33 -8.64
CA GLU A 115 -7.47 0.24 -7.40
C GLU A 115 -7.01 1.71 -7.24
N ALA A 116 -7.98 2.61 -7.12
CA ALA A 116 -7.71 4.04 -7.04
C ALA A 116 -6.84 4.42 -5.82
N GLN A 117 -6.95 3.64 -4.73
CA GLN A 117 -6.45 3.93 -3.39
C GLN A 117 -4.92 3.89 -3.27
N ILE A 118 -4.22 3.02 -4.02
CA ILE A 118 -2.78 2.84 -3.85
C ILE A 118 -1.99 4.13 -4.12
N LEU A 119 -2.32 4.86 -5.19
CA LEU A 119 -1.68 6.14 -5.51
C LEU A 119 -1.90 7.19 -4.40
N GLY A 120 -3.07 7.17 -3.76
CA GLY A 120 -3.34 8.02 -2.60
C GLY A 120 -2.45 7.67 -1.41
N GLN A 121 -2.29 6.38 -1.12
CA GLN A 121 -1.42 5.90 -0.04
C GLN A 121 0.06 6.24 -0.30
N LEU A 122 0.53 6.12 -1.54
CA LEU A 122 1.91 6.51 -1.88
C LEU A 122 2.15 8.02 -1.67
N LYS A 123 1.20 8.86 -2.09
CA LYS A 123 1.29 10.32 -1.87
C LYS A 123 1.27 10.67 -0.38
N GLU A 124 0.49 9.95 0.39
CA GLU A 124 0.38 10.16 1.83
C GLU A 124 1.66 9.74 2.56
N ALA A 125 2.20 8.56 2.25
CA ALA A 125 3.51 8.12 2.71
C ALA A 125 4.61 9.13 2.35
N TYR A 126 4.56 9.69 1.14
CA TYR A 126 5.51 10.72 0.70
C TYR A 126 5.38 12.00 1.53
N ARG A 127 4.16 12.44 1.81
CA ARG A 127 3.91 13.63 2.64
C ARG A 127 4.54 13.48 4.02
N TYR A 128 4.38 12.32 4.66
CA TYR A 128 5.05 12.04 5.93
C TYR A 128 6.57 12.03 5.80
N ALA A 129 7.11 11.32 4.80
CA ALA A 129 8.56 11.27 4.59
C ALA A 129 9.17 12.65 4.29
N ALA A 130 8.46 13.53 3.59
CA ALA A 130 8.86 14.91 3.37
C ALA A 130 8.77 15.74 4.65
N GLN A 131 7.67 15.62 5.41
CA GLN A 131 7.47 16.33 6.68
C GLN A 131 8.57 16.04 7.71
N PHE A 132 9.02 14.79 7.78
CA PHE A 132 10.09 14.37 8.70
C PHE A 132 11.51 14.54 8.11
N ASN A 133 11.65 15.20 6.96
CA ASN A 133 12.92 15.43 6.27
C ASN A 133 13.69 14.11 6.01
N CYS A 134 12.98 13.07 5.60
CA CYS A 134 13.52 11.77 5.23
C CYS A 134 13.79 11.66 3.72
N THR A 135 13.06 12.42 2.90
CA THR A 135 13.30 12.48 1.45
C THR A 135 14.21 13.64 1.09
N GLY A 136 14.99 13.48 0.02
CA GLY A 136 15.84 14.52 -0.56
C GLY A 136 15.63 14.64 -2.08
N PRO A 137 16.54 15.31 -2.80
CA PRO A 137 16.39 15.60 -4.23
C PRO A 137 16.19 14.36 -5.12
N LEU A 138 16.73 13.19 -4.74
CA LEU A 138 16.60 11.98 -5.54
C LEU A 138 15.22 11.33 -5.38
N LEU A 139 14.81 11.03 -4.14
CA LEU A 139 13.50 10.44 -3.88
C LEU A 139 12.35 11.39 -4.21
N ASN A 140 12.53 12.70 -4.02
CA ASN A 140 11.54 13.70 -4.48
C ASN A 140 11.29 13.54 -5.98
N ARG A 141 12.33 13.60 -6.82
CA ARG A 141 12.17 13.47 -8.28
C ARG A 141 11.59 12.11 -8.66
N PHE A 142 12.03 11.05 -8.01
CA PHE A 142 11.56 9.70 -8.31
C PHE A 142 10.08 9.51 -7.95
N LEU A 143 9.65 9.88 -6.74
CA LEU A 143 8.25 9.75 -6.30
C LEU A 143 7.31 10.64 -7.12
N HIS A 144 7.68 11.90 -7.39
CA HIS A 144 6.88 12.77 -8.26
C HIS A 144 6.75 12.21 -9.69
N LYS A 145 7.83 11.60 -10.22
CA LYS A 145 7.75 10.91 -11.51
C LYS A 145 6.83 9.69 -11.45
N ALA A 146 6.88 8.90 -10.39
CA ALA A 146 5.98 7.77 -10.18
C ALA A 146 4.51 8.21 -10.16
N PHE A 147 4.19 9.33 -9.49
CA PHE A 147 2.83 9.88 -9.47
C PHE A 147 2.36 10.33 -10.86
N SER A 148 3.24 10.97 -11.63
CA SER A 148 2.96 11.40 -13.00
C SER A 148 2.72 10.20 -13.92
N VAL A 149 3.56 9.16 -13.85
CA VAL A 149 3.42 7.94 -14.63
C VAL A 149 2.13 7.21 -14.28
N ALA A 150 1.82 7.04 -12.99
CA ALA A 150 0.58 6.43 -12.54
C ALA A 150 -0.66 7.17 -13.08
N LYS A 151 -0.64 8.52 -13.09
CA LYS A 151 -1.72 9.32 -13.66
C LYS A 151 -1.86 9.06 -15.15
N ARG A 152 -0.75 9.06 -15.90
CA ARG A 152 -0.74 8.80 -17.34
C ARG A 152 -1.30 7.41 -17.69
N VAL A 153 -0.86 6.37 -16.98
CA VAL A 153 -1.38 5.01 -17.17
C VAL A 153 -2.89 5.00 -17.02
N ARG A 154 -3.43 5.56 -15.93
CA ARG A 154 -4.89 5.60 -15.72
C ARG A 154 -5.64 6.33 -16.83
N THR A 155 -5.12 7.48 -17.29
CA THR A 155 -5.79 8.31 -18.30
C THR A 155 -5.66 7.74 -19.71
N GLU A 156 -4.53 7.11 -20.03
CA GLU A 156 -4.19 6.68 -21.40
C GLU A 156 -4.62 5.22 -21.67
N THR A 157 -4.71 4.36 -20.65
CA THR A 157 -5.00 2.92 -20.84
C THR A 157 -6.34 2.48 -20.26
N GLY A 158 -7.08 3.37 -19.60
CA GLY A 158 -8.31 3.01 -18.90
C GLY A 158 -8.09 2.11 -17.68
N VAL A 159 -6.86 1.93 -17.20
CA VAL A 159 -6.62 1.23 -15.93
C VAL A 159 -7.32 2.01 -14.81
N GLY A 160 -8.28 1.38 -14.14
CA GLY A 160 -9.14 2.00 -13.14
C GLY A 160 -10.41 2.68 -13.69
N SER A 161 -10.69 2.64 -15.00
CA SER A 161 -11.94 3.13 -15.61
C SER A 161 -13.13 2.21 -15.30
N SER A 162 -12.85 0.91 -15.16
CA SER A 162 -13.75 -0.08 -14.59
C SER A 162 -13.28 -0.33 -13.17
N ALA A 163 -13.81 0.40 -12.20
CA ALA A 163 -13.50 0.18 -10.79
C ALA A 163 -14.08 -1.17 -10.35
N VAL A 164 -13.42 -2.27 -10.70
CA VAL A 164 -13.62 -3.58 -10.07
C VAL A 164 -13.02 -3.47 -8.67
N SER A 165 -13.56 -2.60 -7.83
CA SER A 165 -13.16 -2.55 -6.42
C SER A 165 -13.44 -3.92 -5.79
N ILE A 166 -12.73 -4.26 -4.71
CA ILE A 166 -13.08 -5.43 -3.88
C ILE A 166 -14.58 -5.44 -3.54
N SER A 167 -15.17 -4.25 -3.40
CA SER A 167 -16.59 -4.10 -3.10
C SER A 167 -17.47 -4.46 -4.30
N TYR A 168 -17.12 -4.00 -5.50
CA TYR A 168 -17.80 -4.39 -6.73
C TYR A 168 -17.65 -5.90 -7.01
N ALA A 169 -16.46 -6.47 -6.80
CA ALA A 169 -16.23 -7.91 -6.90
C ALA A 169 -17.09 -8.69 -5.88
N ALA A 170 -17.22 -8.19 -4.66
CA ALA A 170 -18.11 -8.77 -3.65
C ALA A 170 -19.59 -8.68 -4.06
N VAL A 171 -20.02 -7.58 -4.68
CA VAL A 171 -21.39 -7.46 -5.22
C VAL A 171 -21.63 -8.45 -6.36
N GLN A 172 -20.72 -8.53 -7.33
CA GLN A 172 -20.81 -9.48 -8.45
C GLN A 172 -20.85 -10.94 -7.96
N LEU A 173 -20.06 -11.27 -6.94
CA LEU A 173 -20.09 -12.58 -6.30
C LEU A 173 -21.44 -12.84 -5.61
N ALA A 174 -21.98 -11.85 -4.89
CA ALA A 174 -23.30 -11.96 -4.27
C ALA A 174 -24.41 -12.13 -5.30
N GLU A 175 -24.38 -11.42 -6.44
CA GLU A 175 -25.33 -11.61 -7.55
C GLU A 175 -25.23 -13.01 -8.16
N LYS A 176 -24.02 -13.56 -8.29
CA LYS A 176 -23.82 -14.92 -8.79
C LYS A 176 -24.37 -15.99 -7.85
N ILE A 177 -24.32 -15.76 -6.54
CA ILE A 177 -24.80 -16.70 -5.51
C ILE A 177 -26.32 -16.56 -5.29
N PHE A 178 -26.83 -15.34 -5.20
CA PHE A 178 -28.21 -15.03 -4.77
C PHE A 178 -29.12 -14.54 -5.90
N GLY A 179 -28.60 -14.36 -7.11
CA GLY A 179 -29.33 -13.78 -8.23
C GLY A 179 -29.56 -12.28 -8.06
N ASN A 180 -30.76 -11.81 -8.41
CA ASN A 180 -31.10 -10.39 -8.28
C ASN A 180 -31.12 -9.95 -6.80
N LEU A 181 -30.33 -8.94 -6.47
CA LEU A 181 -30.23 -8.39 -5.11
C LEU A 181 -31.33 -7.37 -4.77
N LYS A 182 -32.16 -6.98 -5.76
CA LYS A 182 -33.30 -6.08 -5.55
C LYS A 182 -34.29 -6.72 -4.57
N GLY A 183 -34.63 -6.00 -3.49
CA GLY A 183 -35.50 -6.51 -2.44
C GLY A 183 -34.78 -7.32 -1.34
N LYS A 184 -33.45 -7.46 -1.42
CA LYS A 184 -32.64 -8.07 -0.37
C LYS A 184 -32.13 -7.03 0.61
N LYS A 185 -32.00 -7.44 1.88
CA LYS A 185 -31.40 -6.65 2.95
C LYS A 185 -29.90 -6.94 3.03
N VAL A 186 -29.06 -5.92 3.00
CA VAL A 186 -27.61 -6.05 3.04
C VAL A 186 -27.04 -5.27 4.21
N MET A 187 -26.09 -5.87 4.92
CA MET A 187 -25.37 -5.25 6.03
C MET A 187 -23.88 -5.19 5.70
N LEU A 188 -23.30 -4.00 5.78
CA LEU A 188 -21.87 -3.78 5.68
C LEU A 188 -21.28 -3.62 7.09
N VAL A 189 -20.32 -4.49 7.41
CA VAL A 189 -19.61 -4.48 8.70
C VAL A 189 -18.16 -4.07 8.45
N GLY A 190 -17.67 -3.07 9.16
CA GLY A 190 -16.27 -2.64 9.06
C GLY A 190 -16.02 -1.24 9.60
N PRO A 191 -14.75 -0.78 9.61
CA PRO A 191 -14.42 0.55 10.14
C PRO A 191 -15.05 1.64 9.25
N GLY A 192 -15.66 2.68 9.85
CA GLY A 192 -16.53 3.65 9.15
C GLY A 192 -15.94 4.30 7.89
N ARG A 193 -14.62 4.54 7.84
CA ARG A 193 -13.92 5.02 6.62
C ARG A 193 -14.09 4.08 5.42
N TRP A 194 -14.13 2.77 5.66
CA TRP A 194 -14.33 1.73 4.66
C TRP A 194 -15.80 1.47 4.31
N LEU A 195 -16.75 2.03 5.06
CA LEU A 195 -18.18 1.86 4.76
C LEU A 195 -18.65 2.92 3.77
N ASN A 196 -18.13 4.14 3.89
CA ASN A 196 -18.61 5.29 3.10
C ASN A 196 -18.30 5.17 1.59
N TRP A 197 -17.16 4.57 1.21
CA TRP A 197 -16.79 4.38 -0.21
C TRP A 197 -17.58 3.27 -0.91
N ARG A 198 -18.12 2.30 -0.14
CA ARG A 198 -18.86 1.14 -0.66
C ARG A 198 -20.35 1.41 -0.82
N ARG A 199 -20.85 2.47 -0.17
CA ARG A 199 -22.25 2.90 -0.21
C ARG A 199 -22.76 3.09 -1.63
N ASN A 200 -22.00 3.81 -2.46
CA ASN A 200 -22.42 4.16 -3.82
C ASN A 200 -22.51 2.94 -4.76
N THR A 201 -21.81 1.84 -4.44
CA THR A 201 -21.86 0.60 -5.25
C THR A 201 -23.14 -0.19 -4.99
N LEU A 202 -23.65 -0.15 -3.75
CA LEU A 202 -24.80 -0.96 -3.31
C LEU A 202 -26.12 -0.18 -3.30
N SER A 203 -26.10 1.14 -3.19
CA SER A 203 -27.29 1.97 -2.99
C SER A 203 -28.35 1.88 -4.10
N GLY A 204 -27.95 1.45 -5.32
CA GLY A 204 -28.88 1.23 -6.43
C GLY A 204 -29.35 -0.23 -6.62
N MET A 205 -28.84 -1.17 -5.82
CA MET A 205 -28.98 -2.61 -6.06
C MET A 205 -29.72 -3.37 -4.94
N VAL A 206 -29.93 -2.74 -3.78
CA VAL A 206 -30.52 -3.38 -2.58
C VAL A 206 -31.70 -2.55 -2.07
N SER A 207 -32.61 -3.18 -1.33
CA SER A 207 -33.79 -2.48 -0.76
C SER A 207 -33.54 -1.89 0.62
N ASP A 208 -32.57 -2.44 1.35
CA ASP A 208 -32.17 -1.94 2.67
C ASP A 208 -30.65 -2.08 2.83
N LEU A 209 -29.98 -1.00 3.22
CA LEU A 209 -28.54 -0.98 3.48
C LEU A 209 -28.25 -0.56 4.93
N TRP A 210 -27.63 -1.47 5.68
CA TRP A 210 -27.23 -1.25 7.07
C TRP A 210 -25.72 -1.09 7.19
N LEU A 211 -25.28 -0.08 7.95
CA LEU A 211 -23.90 0.06 8.37
C LEU A 211 -23.74 -0.36 9.82
N SER A 212 -22.72 -1.17 10.09
CA SER A 212 -22.23 -1.43 11.43
C SER A 212 -20.74 -1.12 11.47
N PRO A 213 -20.32 0.01 12.06
CA PRO A 213 -18.96 0.16 12.59
C PRO A 213 -18.64 -1.03 13.51
N THR A 214 -17.37 -1.29 13.82
CA THR A 214 -16.95 -2.35 14.75
C THR A 214 -17.39 -2.12 16.22
N GLY A 215 -18.46 -1.36 16.46
CA GLY A 215 -19.14 -1.17 17.74
C GLY A 215 -20.66 -1.24 17.54
N HIS A 216 -21.39 -1.57 18.60
CA HIS A 216 -22.81 -1.99 18.65
C HIS A 216 -23.87 -1.05 18.01
N SER A 217 -23.48 0.08 17.41
CA SER A 217 -24.38 0.97 16.70
C SER A 217 -24.65 0.47 15.28
N ARG A 218 -25.93 0.35 14.94
CA ARG A 218 -26.41 0.07 13.59
C ARG A 218 -27.09 1.31 13.04
N GLU A 219 -26.71 1.72 11.85
CA GLU A 219 -27.33 2.85 11.16
C GLU A 219 -27.93 2.36 9.85
N ARG A 220 -29.22 2.65 9.64
CA ARG A 220 -29.90 2.39 8.37
C ARG A 220 -29.69 3.57 7.45
N LEU A 221 -29.18 3.31 6.25
CA LEU A 221 -28.89 4.36 5.27
C LEU A 221 -29.98 4.52 4.20
N ILE A 222 -30.63 3.41 3.84
CA ILE A 222 -31.63 3.31 2.78
C ILE A 222 -32.68 2.31 3.24
#